data_AF-A0A2Z6LZC5-F1
#
_entry.id   AF-A0A2Z6LZC5-F1
#
_cell.length_a   1.000
_cell.length_b   1.000
_cell.length_c   1.000
_cell.angle_alpha   90.00
_cell.angle_beta   90.00
_cell.angle_gamma   90.00
#
_symmetry.space_group_name_H-M   'P 1'
#
loop_
_entity.id
_entity.type
_entity.pdbx_description
1 polymer ?
#
loop_
_entity_poly.entity_id
_entity_poly.type
_entity_poly.pdbx_seq_one_letter_code
_entity_poly.pdbx_strand_id
1 'polypeptide(L)' 'MIWHSLIWAIWRARNHRVFNGGVVDPEEITESIKRISWQWFIGRMAMGPCLFYEWCWNPGDCFHW' A
#
# COMPACT_ATOMS: atom_id res chain seq x y z
N MET A 1 -7.03 4.45 -4.78
CA MET A 1 -5.61 4.33 -4.39
C MET A 1 -5.41 3.15 -3.47
N ILE A 2 -5.76 3.28 -2.19
CA ILE A 2 -5.66 2.22 -1.18
C ILE A 2 -6.40 0.95 -1.61
N TRP A 3 -7.64 1.09 -2.12
CA TRP A 3 -8.42 -0.05 -2.61
C TRP A 3 -7.75 -0.83 -3.75
N HIS A 4 -7.17 -0.12 -4.73
CA HIS A 4 -6.44 -0.77 -5.82
C HIS A 4 -5.16 -1.45 -5.32
N SER A 5 -4.43 -0.81 -4.40
CA SER A 5 -3.26 -1.40 -3.75
C SER A 5 -3.62 -2.66 -2.97
N LEU A 6 -4.78 -2.67 -2.29
CA LEU A 6 -5.31 -3.84 -1.57
C LEU A 6 -5.60 -5.01 -2.51
N ILE A 7 -6.39 -4.77 -3.56
CA ILE A 7 -6.72 -5.81 -4.54
C ILE A 7 -5.43 -6.35 -5.19
N TRP A 8 -4.52 -5.47 -5.57
CA TRP A 8 -3.25 -5.83 -6.17
C TRP A 8 -2.37 -6.69 -5.24
N ALA A 9 -2.23 -6.29 -3.97
CA ALA A 9 -1.43 -7.02 -3.00
C ALA A 9 -2.01 -8.40 -2.72
N ILE A 10 -3.33 -8.53 -2.56
CA ILE A 10 -4.01 -9.81 -2.38
C ILE A 10 -3.82 -10.71 -3.62
N TRP A 11 -4.01 -10.15 -4.81
CA TRP A 11 -3.81 -10.90 -6.06
C TRP A 11 -2.38 -11.43 -6.18
N ARG A 12 -1.38 -10.58 -5.89
CA ARG A 12 0.04 -10.95 -5.93
C ARG A 12 0.39 -12.01 -4.89
N ALA A 13 -0.12 -11.86 -3.66
CA ALA A 13 0.06 -12.83 -2.59
C ALA A 13 -0.53 -14.20 -2.93
N ARG A 14 -1.76 -14.23 -3.48
CA ARG A 14 -2.38 -15.47 -3.93
C ARG A 14 -1.57 -16.15 -5.02
N ASN A 15 -1.09 -15.40 -6.01
CA ASN A 15 -0.25 -15.94 -7.07
C ASN A 15 1.07 -16.48 -6.53
N HIS A 16 1.72 -15.78 -5.61
CA HIS A 16 2.95 -16.25 -4.98
C HIS A 16 2.72 -17.58 -4.24
N ARG A 17 1.63 -17.70 -3.49
CA ARG A 17 1.25 -18.94 -2.81
C ARG A 17 0.99 -20.09 -3.79
N VAL A 18 0.28 -19.83 -4.90
CA VAL A 18 -0.10 -20.85 -5.88
C VAL A 18 1.08 -21.31 -6.74
N PHE A 19 1.88 -20.39 -7.25
CA PHE A 19 2.93 -20.68 -8.23
C PHE A 19 4.29 -20.95 -7.59
N ASN A 20 4.59 -20.37 -6.43
CA ASN A 20 5.90 -20.49 -5.77
C ASN A 20 5.83 -21.28 -4.47
N GLY A 21 4.65 -21.74 -4.04
CA GLY A 21 4.47 -22.46 -2.77
C GLY A 21 4.77 -21.63 -1.52
N GLY A 22 4.87 -20.30 -1.65
CA GLY A 22 5.28 -19.42 -0.56
C GLY A 22 4.23 -19.33 0.55
N VAL A 23 4.72 -19.24 1.80
CA VAL A 23 3.91 -18.78 2.93
C VAL A 23 3.76 -17.27 2.79
N VAL A 24 2.53 -16.78 2.98
CA VAL A 24 2.23 -15.35 2.89
C VAL A 24 1.78 -14.90 4.27
N ASP A 25 2.48 -13.91 4.81
CA ASP A 25 2.11 -13.26 6.05
C ASP A 25 1.11 -12.12 5.78
N PRO A 26 -0.09 -12.12 6.41
CA PRO A 26 -1.01 -10.99 6.35
C PRO A 26 -0.38 -9.64 6.74
N GLU A 27 0.60 -9.64 7.65
CA GLU A 27 1.32 -8.42 8.04
C GLU A 27 2.15 -7.88 6.87
N GLU A 28 2.87 -8.75 6.16
CA GLU A 28 3.63 -8.36 4.96
C GLU A 28 2.72 -7.82 3.85
N ILE A 29 1.53 -8.43 3.66
CA ILE A 29 0.53 -7.91 2.72
C ILE A 29 0.11 -6.50 3.12
N THR A 30 -0.16 -6.28 4.41
CA THR A 30 -0.60 -4.97 4.94
C THR A 30 0.46 -3.90 4.73
N GLU A 31 1.73 -4.22 4.99
CA GLU A 31 2.85 -3.31 4.75
C GLU A 31 3.05 -3.00 3.27
N SER A 32 2.84 -3.99 2.40
CA SER A 32 2.86 -3.79 0.94
C SER A 32 1.75 -2.84 0.49
N ILE A 33 0.54 -2.98 1.04
CA ILE A 33 -0.60 -2.09 0.74
C ILE A 33 -0.29 -0.66 1.15
N LYS A 34 0.20 -0.45 2.39
CA LYS A 34 0.58 0.88 2.89
C LYS A 34 1.61 1.52 1.97
N ARG A 35 2.67 0.79 1.62
CA ARG A 35 3.77 1.29 0.79
C ARG A 35 3.34 1.61 -0.63
N ILE A 36 2.63 0.70 -1.30
CA ILE A 36 2.17 0.91 -2.68
C ILE A 36 1.18 2.08 -2.70
N SER A 37 0.21 2.10 -1.80
CA SER A 37 -0.79 3.19 -1.79
C SER A 37 -0.15 4.56 -1.55
N TRP A 38 0.84 4.65 -0.66
CA TRP A 38 1.62 5.87 -0.44
C TRP A 38 2.46 6.27 -1.64
N GLN A 39 3.16 5.33 -2.29
CA GLN A 39 3.95 5.62 -3.50
C GLN A 39 3.09 6.18 -4.64
N TRP A 40 1.88 5.65 -4.79
CA TRP A 40 0.93 6.17 -5.75
C TRP A 40 0.35 7.54 -5.34
N PHE A 41 0.39 7.89 -4.05
CA PHE A 41 -0.06 9.17 -3.52
C PHE A 41 0.95 10.26 -3.88
N ILE A 42 2.19 10.07 -3.45
CA ILE A 42 3.29 10.99 -3.72
C ILE A 42 3.55 11.16 -5.22
N GLY A 43 3.34 10.09 -6.01
CA GLY A 43 3.50 10.15 -7.46
C GLY A 43 2.37 10.88 -8.20
N ARG A 44 1.22 11.12 -7.55
CA ARG A 44 0.06 11.79 -8.16
C ARG A 44 -0.22 13.18 -7.59
N MET A 45 0.12 13.45 -6.34
CA MET A 45 -0.08 14.78 -5.76
C MET A 45 1.13 15.67 -6.01
N ALA A 46 0.86 16.90 -6.48
CA ALA A 46 1.83 17.98 -6.61
C ALA A 46 2.02 18.78 -5.30
N MET A 47 1.30 18.41 -4.23
CA MET A 47 1.33 19.08 -2.93
C MET A 47 2.38 18.46 -2.00
N GLY A 48 2.72 19.16 -0.92
CA GLY A 48 3.87 18.93 -0.04
C GLY A 48 4.01 17.51 0.54
N PRO A 49 5.19 17.18 1.09
CA PRO A 49 5.56 15.81 1.41
C PRO A 49 4.75 15.25 2.58
N CYS A 50 3.72 14.43 2.31
CA CYS A 50 3.18 13.48 3.28
C CYS A 50 4.20 12.34 3.44
N LEU A 51 4.83 12.26 4.61
CA LEU A 51 5.80 11.22 4.92
C LEU A 51 5.11 9.87 5.11
N PHE A 52 5.84 8.78 4.88
CA PHE A 52 5.26 7.44 4.97
C PHE A 52 4.66 7.13 6.35
N TYR A 53 5.28 7.61 7.43
CA TYR A 53 4.75 7.38 8.78
C TYR A 53 3.41 8.10 9.02
N GLU A 54 3.23 9.29 8.45
CA GLU A 54 2.00 10.09 8.53
C GLU A 54 0.89 9.38 7.76
N TRP A 55 1.22 8.88 6.57
CA TRP A 55 0.33 8.06 5.76
C TRP A 55 -0.11 6.78 6.50
N CYS A 56 0.81 6.12 7.19
CA CYS A 56 0.49 4.92 7.97
C CYS A 56 -0.37 5.22 9.20
N TRP A 57 -0.19 6.40 9.81
CA TRP A 57 -0.95 6.82 10.97
C TRP A 57 -2.39 7.22 10.60
N ASN A 58 -2.53 8.17 9.66
CA ASN A 58 -3.81 8.61 9.16
C ASN A 58 -3.67 9.17 7.74
N PRO A 59 -3.95 8.37 6.70
CA PRO A 59 -3.81 8.83 5.32
C PRO A 59 -4.83 9.91 4.95
N GLY A 60 -5.93 10.05 5.71
CA GLY A 60 -6.93 11.11 5.51
C GLY A 60 -6.35 12.50 5.70
N ASP A 61 -5.50 12.67 6.72
CA ASP A 61 -4.85 13.95 7.01
C ASP A 61 -3.98 14.39 5.83
N CYS A 62 -3.32 13.46 5.14
CA CYS A 62 -2.47 13.75 3.99
C CYS A 62 -3.23 14.32 2.77
N PHE A 63 -4.54 14.08 2.64
CA PHE A 63 -5.34 14.66 1.55
C PHE A 63 -5.76 16.12 1.80
N HIS A 64 -5.57 16.61 3.03
CA HIS A 64 -6.04 17.94 3.45
C HIS A 64 -4.94 19.02 3.40
N TRP A 65 -3.73 18.67 2.93
CA TRP A 65 -2.58 19.56 2.76
C TRP A 65 -2.39 20.01 1.32
#